data_AF-A0A2K9NXA2-F1
#
_entry.id   AF-A0A2K9NXA2-F1
#
_cell.length_a   1.000
_cell.length_b   1.000
_cell.length_c   1.000
_cell.angle_alpha   90.00
_cell.angle_beta   90.00
_cell.angle_gamma   90.00
#
_symmetry.space_group_name_H-M   'P 1'
#
loop_
_entity.id
_entity.type
_entity.pdbx_description
1 polymer ?
#
loop_
_entity_poly.entity_id
_entity_poly.type
_entity_poly.pdbx_seq_one_letter_code
_entity_poly.pdbx_strand_id
1 'polypeptide(L)'
;MKVKAFYSFMFIIMSNVAMAASEGAHHEPSIKDLMYPAINFIVLVGFLVWKLKGPMKDMFDKKSADIQSLMTSAAQKNKDAEEKLKTLQAKMANLPSELSKIQKDYESDVANFITTQSEETQSVIARAKRDYENKIEGEKNELVEKLNEDLLNSVIAKTQQTINGSGDMKKNATSKIVSALR
;
A
#
# COMPACT_ATOMS: atom_id res chain seq x y z
N MET A 1 0.37 -11.94 -65.57
CA MET A 1 -0.71 -12.49 -66.42
C MET A 1 -2.04 -11.72 -66.31
N LYS A 2 -2.48 -11.31 -65.11
CA LYS A 2 -3.77 -10.64 -64.88
C LYS A 2 -3.97 -9.30 -65.62
N VAL A 3 -2.91 -8.51 -65.78
CA VAL A 3 -2.92 -7.21 -66.50
C VAL A 3 -3.03 -7.42 -68.02
N LYS A 4 -2.37 -8.45 -68.56
CA LYS A 4 -2.43 -8.80 -69.99
C LYS A 4 -3.82 -9.30 -70.40
N ALA A 5 -4.48 -10.09 -69.53
CA ALA A 5 -5.87 -10.52 -69.74
C ALA A 5 -6.86 -9.34 -69.70
N PHE A 6 -6.63 -8.35 -68.83
CA PHE A 6 -7.45 -7.15 -68.76
C PHE A 6 -7.31 -6.27 -70.00
N TYR A 7 -6.08 -6.00 -70.47
CA TYR A 7 -5.86 -5.26 -71.71
C TYR A 7 -6.38 -6.02 -72.94
N SER A 8 -6.24 -7.34 -72.98
CA SER A 8 -6.79 -8.17 -74.06
C SER A 8 -8.33 -8.14 -74.08
N PHE A 9 -8.96 -8.17 -72.91
CA PHE A 9 -10.42 -8.04 -72.77
C PHE A 9 -10.92 -6.65 -73.16
N MET A 10 -10.22 -5.59 -72.73
CA MET A 10 -10.54 -4.20 -73.07
C MET A 10 -10.36 -3.92 -74.57
N PHE A 11 -9.36 -4.55 -75.20
CA PHE A 11 -9.14 -4.48 -76.65
C PHE A 11 -10.25 -5.18 -77.45
N ILE A 12 -10.75 -6.34 -76.97
CA ILE A 12 -11.89 -7.05 -77.58
C ILE A 12 -13.18 -6.22 -77.48
N ILE A 13 -13.42 -5.53 -76.36
CA ILE A 13 -14.60 -4.67 -76.20
C ILE A 13 -14.50 -3.42 -77.10
N MET A 14 -13.33 -2.75 -77.13
CA MET A 14 -13.09 -1.56 -77.96
C MET A 14 -13.21 -1.86 -79.46
N SER A 15 -12.76 -3.02 -79.92
CA SER A 15 -12.83 -3.42 -81.33
C SER A 15 -14.27 -3.70 -81.81
N ASN A 16 -15.15 -4.14 -80.91
CA ASN A 16 -16.58 -4.37 -81.22
C ASN A 16 -17.40 -3.08 -81.22
N VAL A 17 -17.05 -2.08 -80.41
CA VAL A 17 -17.70 -0.75 -80.43
C VAL A 17 -17.41 -0.01 -81.75
N ALA A 18 -16.21 -0.17 -82.31
CA ALA A 18 -15.84 0.43 -83.59
C ALA A 18 -16.64 -0.15 -84.79
N MET A 19 -17.00 -1.43 -84.75
CA MET A 19 -17.83 -2.08 -85.79
C MET A 19 -19.32 -1.74 -85.70
N ALA A 20 -19.83 -1.41 -84.51
CA ALA A 20 -21.23 -1.00 -84.32
C ALA A 20 -21.48 0.49 -84.66
N ALA A 21 -20.41 1.30 -84.81
CA ALA A 21 -20.49 2.72 -85.11
C ALA A 21 -20.38 3.06 -86.61
N SER A 22 -20.04 2.10 -87.48
CA SER A 22 -19.82 2.33 -88.92
C SER A 22 -21.01 1.99 -89.83
N GLU A 23 -22.10 1.43 -89.31
CA GLU A 23 -23.30 1.10 -90.09
C GLU A 23 -24.46 2.04 -89.75
N GLY A 24 -24.34 3.29 -90.19
CA GLY A 24 -25.45 4.23 -90.24
C GLY A 24 -26.22 4.09 -91.54
N ALA A 25 -27.17 3.15 -91.62
CA ALA A 25 -28.17 3.11 -92.69
C ALA A 25 -29.51 2.58 -92.17
N HIS A 26 -30.48 3.49 -92.06
CA HIS A 26 -31.93 3.29 -91.91
C HIS A 26 -32.43 1.84 -91.76
N HIS A 27 -32.56 1.35 -90.51
CA HIS A 27 -33.42 0.21 -90.18
C HIS A 27 -34.24 0.52 -88.92
N GLU A 28 -35.51 0.05 -88.91
CA GLU A 28 -36.34 0.05 -87.70
C GLU A 28 -35.60 -0.63 -86.55
N PRO A 29 -35.75 -0.15 -85.29
CA PRO A 29 -35.09 -0.73 -84.14
C PRO A 29 -35.53 -2.19 -83.98
N SER A 30 -34.67 -3.10 -84.45
CA SER A 30 -34.93 -4.52 -84.47
C SER A 30 -34.31 -5.16 -83.23
N ILE A 31 -34.94 -6.23 -82.71
CA ILE A 31 -34.40 -7.02 -81.59
C ILE A 31 -32.98 -7.54 -81.89
N LYS A 32 -32.64 -7.68 -83.18
CA LYS A 32 -31.30 -8.07 -83.63
C LYS A 32 -30.22 -7.02 -83.34
N ASP A 33 -30.55 -5.73 -83.30
CA ASP A 33 -29.61 -4.67 -82.94
C ASP A 33 -29.29 -4.67 -81.44
N LEU A 34 -30.17 -5.22 -80.60
CA LEU A 34 -29.92 -5.41 -79.17
C LEU A 34 -29.16 -6.70 -78.84
N MET A 35 -29.16 -7.68 -79.75
CA MET A 35 -28.50 -8.97 -79.50
C MET A 35 -26.97 -8.84 -79.37
N TYR A 36 -26.33 -8.07 -80.23
CA TYR A 36 -24.88 -7.86 -80.17
C TYR A 36 -24.44 -7.12 -78.88
N PRO A 37 -25.06 -5.99 -78.49
CA PRO A 37 -24.83 -5.37 -77.19
C PRO A 37 -25.12 -6.27 -76.00
N ALA A 38 -26.18 -7.10 -76.06
CA ALA A 38 -26.54 -8.01 -74.98
C ALA A 38 -25.48 -9.12 -74.77
N ILE A 39 -24.95 -9.69 -75.84
CA ILE A 39 -23.85 -10.68 -75.78
C ILE A 39 -22.59 -10.03 -75.18
N ASN A 40 -22.25 -8.81 -75.61
CA ASN A 40 -21.11 -8.07 -75.05
C ASN A 40 -21.30 -7.78 -73.55
N PHE A 41 -22.52 -7.40 -73.14
CA PHE A 41 -22.85 -7.19 -71.73
C PHE A 41 -22.71 -8.48 -70.90
N ILE A 42 -23.19 -9.61 -71.41
CA ILE A 42 -23.06 -10.92 -70.73
C ILE A 42 -21.59 -11.30 -70.58
N VAL A 43 -20.76 -11.09 -71.61
CA VAL A 43 -19.32 -11.34 -71.56
C VAL A 43 -18.62 -10.42 -70.55
N LEU A 44 -19.00 -9.13 -70.50
CA LEU A 44 -18.52 -8.16 -69.51
C LEU A 44 -18.90 -8.54 -68.08
N VAL A 45 -20.18 -8.87 -67.85
CA VAL A 45 -20.67 -9.31 -66.54
C VAL A 45 -20.02 -10.62 -66.12
N GLY A 46 -19.88 -11.59 -67.03
CA GLY A 46 -19.19 -12.86 -66.75
C GLY A 46 -17.73 -12.65 -66.33
N PHE A 47 -16.99 -11.80 -67.04
CA PHE A 47 -15.63 -11.44 -66.67
C PHE A 47 -15.55 -10.69 -65.33
N LEU A 48 -16.47 -9.74 -65.11
CA LEU A 48 -16.54 -8.97 -63.88
C LEU A 48 -16.85 -9.86 -62.67
N VAL A 49 -17.83 -10.76 -62.78
CA VAL A 49 -18.17 -11.74 -61.73
C VAL A 49 -16.99 -12.65 -61.46
N TRP A 50 -16.32 -13.18 -62.50
CA TRP A 50 -15.12 -14.01 -62.32
C TRP A 50 -14.00 -13.26 -61.60
N LYS A 51 -13.82 -11.97 -61.91
CA LYS A 51 -12.77 -11.13 -61.33
C LYS A 51 -13.06 -10.68 -59.89
N LEU A 52 -14.31 -10.35 -59.58
CA LEU A 52 -14.74 -9.80 -58.29
C LEU A 52 -15.11 -10.89 -57.27
N LYS A 53 -15.46 -12.11 -57.71
CA LYS A 53 -15.85 -13.21 -56.80
C LYS A 53 -14.79 -13.51 -55.74
N GLY A 54 -13.51 -13.46 -56.10
CA GLY A 54 -12.39 -13.62 -55.16
C GLY A 54 -12.34 -12.53 -54.09
N PRO A 55 -12.05 -11.26 -54.46
CA PRO A 55 -11.90 -10.18 -53.48
C PRO A 55 -13.18 -9.90 -52.68
N MET A 56 -14.38 -10.06 -53.28
CA MET A 56 -15.63 -9.91 -52.54
C MET A 56 -15.78 -10.97 -51.45
N LYS A 57 -15.52 -12.24 -51.78
CA LYS A 57 -15.56 -13.32 -50.79
C LYS A 57 -14.55 -13.09 -49.67
N ASP A 58 -13.31 -12.78 -50.02
CA ASP A 58 -12.24 -12.51 -49.04
C ASP A 58 -12.58 -11.33 -48.12
N MET A 59 -13.23 -10.28 -48.64
CA MET A 59 -13.69 -9.14 -47.83
C MET A 59 -14.80 -9.53 -46.84
N PHE A 60 -15.79 -10.32 -47.25
CA PHE A 60 -16.86 -10.79 -46.36
C PHE A 60 -16.34 -11.79 -45.33
N ASP A 61 -15.46 -12.70 -45.74
CA ASP A 61 -14.80 -13.67 -44.85
C ASP A 61 -13.96 -12.93 -43.81
N LYS A 62 -13.16 -11.92 -44.22
CA LYS A 62 -12.37 -11.09 -43.31
C LYS A 62 -13.24 -10.31 -42.33
N LYS A 63 -14.30 -9.65 -42.80
CA LYS A 63 -15.24 -8.93 -41.92
C LYS A 63 -15.91 -9.86 -40.91
N SER A 64 -16.28 -11.05 -41.32
CA SER A 64 -16.88 -12.05 -40.44
C SER A 64 -15.88 -12.51 -39.38
N ALA A 65 -14.63 -12.78 -39.75
CA ALA A 65 -13.56 -13.13 -38.83
C ALA A 65 -13.25 -11.99 -37.84
N ASP A 66 -13.19 -10.74 -38.32
CA ASP A 66 -12.95 -9.56 -37.47
C ASP A 66 -14.08 -9.37 -36.45
N ILE A 67 -15.35 -9.52 -36.86
CA ILE A 67 -16.52 -9.44 -35.97
C ILE A 67 -16.51 -10.57 -34.95
N GLN A 68 -16.21 -11.80 -35.36
CA GLN A 68 -16.14 -12.94 -34.46
C GLN A 68 -15.01 -12.76 -33.43
N SER A 69 -13.86 -12.26 -33.87
CA SER A 69 -12.72 -11.95 -32.99
C SER A 69 -13.07 -10.84 -31.99
N LEU A 70 -13.73 -9.77 -32.46
CA LEU A 70 -14.18 -8.67 -31.60
C LEU A 70 -15.19 -9.17 -30.56
N MET A 71 -16.18 -9.96 -30.97
CA MET A 71 -17.21 -10.52 -30.08
C MET A 71 -16.58 -11.46 -29.04
N THR A 72 -15.66 -12.32 -29.45
CA THR A 72 -14.92 -13.22 -28.54
C THR A 72 -14.09 -12.43 -27.55
N SER A 73 -13.38 -11.39 -28.01
CA SER A 73 -12.58 -10.52 -27.15
C SER A 73 -13.44 -9.73 -26.16
N ALA A 74 -14.60 -9.24 -26.60
CA ALA A 74 -15.56 -8.54 -25.76
C ALA A 74 -16.17 -9.47 -24.70
N ALA A 75 -16.55 -10.69 -25.09
CA ALA A 75 -17.05 -11.70 -24.16
C ALA A 75 -16.01 -12.07 -23.10
N GLN A 76 -14.74 -12.26 -23.50
CA GLN A 76 -13.66 -12.53 -22.57
C GLN A 76 -13.44 -11.36 -21.60
N LYS A 77 -13.37 -10.12 -22.11
CA LYS A 77 -13.22 -8.93 -21.27
C LYS A 77 -14.39 -8.75 -20.30
N ASN A 78 -15.61 -9.05 -20.73
CA ASN A 78 -16.78 -8.99 -19.86
C ASN A 78 -16.69 -10.04 -18.75
N LYS A 79 -16.33 -11.28 -19.09
CA LYS A 79 -16.11 -12.34 -18.10
C LYS A 79 -15.02 -11.96 -17.09
N ASP A 80 -13.88 -11.45 -17.55
CA ASP A 80 -12.79 -11.00 -16.67
C ASP A 80 -13.23 -9.85 -15.76
N ALA A 81 -14.06 -8.93 -16.27
CA ALA A 81 -14.61 -7.83 -15.48
C ALA A 81 -15.62 -8.32 -14.42
N GLU A 82 -16.49 -9.27 -14.78
CA GLU A 82 -17.43 -9.92 -13.86
C GLU A 82 -16.70 -10.69 -12.75
N GLU A 83 -15.65 -11.45 -13.09
CA GLU A 83 -14.83 -12.16 -12.12
C GLU A 83 -14.15 -11.18 -11.16
N LYS A 84 -13.55 -10.09 -11.67
CA LYS A 84 -12.96 -9.04 -10.84
C LYS A 84 -13.99 -8.39 -9.92
N LEU A 85 -15.18 -8.06 -10.45
CA LEU A 85 -16.27 -7.49 -9.65
C LEU A 85 -16.67 -8.43 -8.53
N LYS A 86 -16.85 -9.72 -8.83
CA LYS A 86 -17.19 -10.74 -7.84
C LYS A 86 -16.12 -10.86 -6.75
N THR A 87 -14.83 -10.86 -7.12
CA THR A 87 -13.73 -10.89 -6.15
C THR A 87 -13.72 -9.63 -5.28
N LEU A 88 -13.94 -8.44 -5.86
CA LEU A 88 -13.98 -7.19 -5.10
C LEU A 88 -15.18 -7.15 -4.15
N GLN A 89 -16.36 -7.56 -4.60
CA GLN A 89 -17.55 -7.67 -3.75
C GLN A 89 -17.32 -8.64 -2.59
N ALA A 90 -16.70 -9.81 -2.84
CA ALA A 90 -16.36 -10.77 -1.80
C ALA A 90 -15.38 -10.18 -0.78
N LYS A 91 -14.37 -9.42 -1.23
CA LYS A 91 -13.46 -8.70 -0.33
C LYS A 91 -14.20 -7.64 0.50
N MET A 92 -15.10 -6.88 -0.13
CA MET A 92 -15.87 -5.84 0.56
C MET A 92 -16.86 -6.41 1.58
N ALA A 93 -17.40 -7.61 1.35
CA ALA A 93 -18.31 -8.27 2.29
C ALA A 93 -17.64 -8.61 3.64
N ASN A 94 -16.33 -8.84 3.64
CA ASN A 94 -15.57 -9.16 4.86
C ASN A 94 -15.11 -7.92 5.64
N LEU A 95 -15.01 -6.74 5.00
CA LEU A 95 -14.51 -5.51 5.63
C LEU A 95 -15.29 -5.08 6.88
N PRO A 96 -16.64 -5.12 6.92
CA PRO A 96 -17.38 -4.75 8.13
C PRO A 96 -17.08 -5.67 9.32
N SER A 97 -16.88 -6.97 9.06
CA SER A 97 -16.52 -7.96 10.08
C SER A 97 -15.11 -7.71 10.61
N GLU A 98 -14.15 -7.47 9.71
CA GLU A 98 -12.78 -7.09 10.09
C GLU A 98 -12.74 -5.78 10.88
N LEU A 99 -13.51 -4.77 10.46
CA LEU A 99 -13.62 -3.50 11.17
C LEU A 99 -14.20 -3.67 12.58
N SER A 100 -15.27 -4.45 12.71
CA SER A 100 -15.86 -4.76 14.02
C SER A 100 -14.89 -5.53 14.91
N LYS A 101 -14.11 -6.45 14.33
CA LYS A 101 -13.07 -7.17 15.06
C LYS A 101 -11.96 -6.23 15.54
N ILE A 102 -11.46 -5.35 14.67
CA ILE A 102 -10.45 -4.34 15.03
C ILE A 102 -10.97 -3.42 16.14
N GLN A 103 -12.22 -2.96 16.06
CA GLN A 103 -12.81 -2.13 17.12
C GLN A 103 -12.87 -2.87 18.45
N LYS A 104 -13.32 -4.13 18.44
CA LYS A 104 -13.40 -4.95 19.66
C LYS A 104 -12.03 -5.24 20.26
N ASP A 105 -11.06 -5.58 19.40
CA ASP A 105 -9.68 -5.84 19.82
C ASP A 105 -9.07 -4.56 20.42
N TYR A 106 -9.30 -3.40 19.79
CA TYR A 106 -8.85 -2.11 20.31
C TYR A 106 -9.48 -1.73 21.65
N GLU A 107 -10.79 -1.91 21.83
CA GLU A 107 -11.47 -1.67 23.11
C GLU A 107 -10.90 -2.57 24.22
N SER A 108 -10.66 -3.84 23.91
CA SER A 108 -10.03 -4.80 24.82
C SER A 108 -8.60 -4.39 25.18
N ASP A 109 -7.80 -4.00 24.19
CA ASP A 109 -6.42 -3.58 24.39
C ASP A 109 -6.32 -2.31 25.24
N VAL A 110 -7.21 -1.33 25.02
CA VAL A 110 -7.28 -0.12 25.84
C VAL A 110 -7.66 -0.45 27.28
N ALA A 111 -8.66 -1.32 27.49
CA ALA A 111 -9.06 -1.73 28.83
C ALA A 111 -7.93 -2.45 29.58
N ASN A 112 -7.24 -3.37 28.90
CA ASN A 112 -6.08 -4.08 29.44
C ASN A 112 -4.92 -3.12 29.72
N PHE A 113 -4.64 -2.19 28.81
CA PHE A 113 -3.58 -1.20 28.98
C PHE A 113 -3.83 -0.31 30.19
N ILE A 114 -5.04 0.22 30.37
CA ILE A 114 -5.39 1.06 31.53
C ILE A 114 -5.22 0.27 32.84
N THR A 115 -5.68 -0.98 32.85
CA THR A 115 -5.60 -1.85 34.04
C THR A 115 -4.15 -2.14 34.40
N THR A 116 -3.36 -2.65 33.44
CA THR A 116 -1.94 -2.95 33.64
C THR A 116 -1.15 -1.70 34.02
N GLN A 117 -1.38 -0.57 33.36
CA GLN A 117 -0.69 0.68 33.66
C GLN A 117 -1.01 1.17 35.08
N SER A 118 -2.27 1.03 35.53
CA SER A 118 -2.66 1.36 36.90
C SER A 118 -1.98 0.45 37.92
N GLU A 119 -1.98 -0.86 37.68
CA GLU A 119 -1.32 -1.85 38.55
C GLU A 119 0.19 -1.63 38.63
N GLU A 120 0.85 -1.41 37.48
CA GLU A 120 2.28 -1.09 37.42
C GLU A 120 2.59 0.20 38.16
N THR A 121 1.79 1.25 37.96
CA THR A 121 1.97 2.53 38.65
C THR A 121 1.83 2.37 40.16
N GLN A 122 0.83 1.63 40.63
CA GLN A 122 0.65 1.33 42.05
C GLN A 122 1.81 0.52 42.61
N SER A 123 2.31 -0.47 41.87
CA SER A 123 3.47 -1.28 42.24
C SER A 123 4.74 -0.43 42.34
N VAL A 124 4.97 0.47 41.39
CA VAL A 124 6.10 1.42 41.40
C VAL A 124 6.00 2.37 42.58
N ILE A 125 4.83 2.94 42.86
CA ILE A 125 4.60 3.81 44.02
C ILE A 125 4.86 3.04 45.33
N ALA A 126 4.35 1.82 45.45
CA ALA A 126 4.54 0.99 46.64
C ALA A 126 6.03 0.63 46.85
N ARG A 127 6.76 0.30 45.79
CA ARG A 127 8.20 0.05 45.85
C ARG A 127 8.96 1.31 46.25
N ALA A 128 8.69 2.43 45.58
CA ALA A 128 9.32 3.71 45.90
C ALA A 128 9.08 4.09 47.37
N LYS A 129 7.85 3.94 47.87
CA LYS A 129 7.52 4.21 49.28
C LYS A 129 8.35 3.33 50.21
N ARG A 130 8.42 2.02 49.97
CA ARG A 130 9.22 1.10 50.78
C ARG A 130 10.71 1.45 50.75
N ASP A 131 11.24 1.81 49.58
CA ASP A 131 12.64 2.20 49.42
C ASP A 131 12.95 3.49 50.19
N TYR A 132 12.05 4.49 50.15
CA TYR A 132 12.17 5.71 50.94
C TYR A 132 12.05 5.45 52.44
N GLU A 133 11.12 4.59 52.88
CA GLU A 133 10.99 4.19 54.29
C GLU A 133 12.28 3.55 54.80
N ASN A 134 12.82 2.57 54.07
CA ASN A 134 14.08 1.91 54.40
C ASN A 134 15.26 2.90 54.41
N LYS A 135 15.29 3.84 53.46
CA LYS A 135 16.35 4.85 53.38
C LYS A 135 16.28 5.83 54.56
N ILE A 136 15.09 6.31 54.91
CA ILE A 136 14.86 7.18 56.07
C ILE A 136 15.26 6.46 57.36
N GLU A 137 14.91 5.18 57.51
CA GLU A 137 15.29 4.41 58.69
C GLU A 137 16.81 4.21 58.78
N GLY A 138 17.48 3.93 57.65
CA GLY A 138 18.93 3.88 57.57
C GLY A 138 19.60 5.20 57.94
N GLU A 139 19.16 6.31 57.35
CA GLU A 139 19.67 7.66 57.66
C GLU A 139 19.41 8.05 59.13
N LYS A 140 18.26 7.67 59.69
CA LYS A 140 17.94 7.90 61.11
C LYS A 140 18.92 7.14 62.01
N ASN A 141 19.18 5.88 61.73
CA ASN A 141 20.11 5.07 62.51
C ASN A 141 21.54 5.63 62.42
N GLU A 142 21.98 6.03 61.23
CA GLU A 142 23.28 6.69 61.02
C GLU A 142 23.38 8.02 61.78
N LEU A 143 22.33 8.84 61.76
CA LEU A 143 22.28 10.10 62.51
C LEU A 143 22.34 9.87 64.03
N VAL A 144 21.65 8.85 64.53
CA VAL A 144 21.70 8.48 65.96
C VAL A 144 23.10 8.01 66.35
N GLU A 145 23.77 7.22 65.51
CA GLU A 145 25.14 6.78 65.75
C GLU A 145 26.11 7.96 65.79
N LYS A 146 26.04 8.87 64.80
CA LYS A 146 26.82 10.11 64.78
C LYS A 146 26.56 10.99 66.02
N LEU A 147 25.30 11.14 66.43
CA LEU A 147 24.95 11.92 67.61
C LEU A 147 25.55 11.31 68.89
N ASN A 148 25.54 9.98 69.02
CA ASN A 148 26.15 9.29 70.15
C ASN A 148 27.67 9.47 70.17
N GLU A 149 28.33 9.39 69.01
CA GLU A 149 29.76 9.65 68.86
C GLU A 149 30.12 11.09 69.27
N ASP A 150 29.39 12.09 68.75
CA ASP A 150 29.58 13.50 69.09
C ASP A 150 29.36 13.79 70.59
N LEU A 151 28.36 13.14 71.21
CA LEU A 151 28.11 13.23 72.64
C LEU A 151 29.25 12.62 73.45
N LEU A 152 29.73 11.44 73.07
CA LEU A 152 30.88 10.78 73.71
C LEU A 152 32.13 11.66 73.64
N ASN A 153 32.44 12.19 72.45
CA ASN A 153 33.57 13.11 72.23
C ASN A 153 33.43 14.38 73.08
N SER A 154 32.22 14.95 73.17
CA SER A 154 31.95 16.12 74.00
C SER A 154 32.11 15.85 75.51
N VAL A 155 31.66 14.68 75.99
CA VAL A 155 31.83 14.25 77.38
C VAL A 155 33.31 14.01 77.69
N ILE A 156 34.05 13.34 76.80
CA ILE A 156 35.50 13.13 76.95
C ILE A 156 36.23 14.48 77.01
N ALA A 157 35.92 15.41 76.10
CA ALA A 157 36.51 16.74 76.06
C ALA A 157 36.22 17.54 77.36
N LYS A 158 34.96 17.56 77.83
CA LYS A 158 34.61 18.18 79.12
C LYS A 158 35.27 17.51 80.31
N THR A 159 35.40 16.19 80.29
CA THR A 159 36.05 15.42 81.36
C THR A 159 37.55 15.72 81.40
N GLN A 160 38.23 15.73 80.25
CA GLN A 160 39.63 16.14 80.12
C GLN A 160 39.84 17.59 80.58
N GLN A 161 38.95 18.51 80.19
CA GLN A 161 39.00 19.90 80.64
C GLN A 161 38.86 19.99 82.17
N THR A 162 37.95 19.22 82.76
CA THR A 162 37.74 19.18 84.22
C THR A 162 38.94 18.55 84.94
N ILE A 163 39.50 17.45 84.43
CA ILE A 163 40.69 16.79 84.99
C ILE A 163 41.91 17.72 84.91
N ASN A 164 42.14 18.37 83.77
CA ASN A 164 43.25 19.31 83.60
C ASN A 164 43.09 20.55 84.49
N GLY A 165 41.89 21.14 84.55
CA GLY A 165 41.59 22.23 85.48
C GLY A 165 41.73 21.83 86.96
N SER A 166 41.46 20.57 87.30
CA SER A 166 41.68 20.00 88.64
C SER A 166 43.17 19.76 88.94
N GLY A 167 43.97 19.40 87.94
CA GLY A 167 45.43 19.28 88.06
C GLY A 167 46.11 20.62 88.37
N ASP A 168 45.62 21.69 87.75
CA ASP A 168 46.06 23.06 88.05
C ASP A 168 45.59 23.53 89.44
N MET A 169 44.37 23.16 89.86
CA MET A 169 43.92 23.41 91.24
C MET A 169 44.77 22.65 92.27
N LYS A 170 45.16 21.40 92.01
CA LYS A 170 46.07 20.65 92.89
C LYS A 170 47.47 21.26 92.93
N LYS A 171 48.04 21.67 91.79
CA LYS A 171 49.33 22.39 91.75
C LYS A 171 49.28 23.71 92.53
N ASN A 172 48.20 24.47 92.39
CA ASN A 172 48.01 25.74 93.08
C ASN A 172 47.70 25.58 94.58
N ALA A 173 46.99 24.53 94.98
CA ALA A 173 46.77 24.22 96.39
C ALA A 173 48.08 23.76 97.06
N THR A 174 48.84 22.89 96.41
CA THR A 174 50.15 22.44 96.92
C THR A 174 51.16 23.58 96.95
N SER A 175 51.18 24.48 95.95
CA SER A 175 52.07 25.65 95.99
C SER A 175 51.71 26.62 97.12
N LYS A 176 50.41 26.84 97.37
CA LYS A 176 49.93 27.68 98.49
C LYS A 176 50.25 27.07 99.86
N ILE A 177 50.11 25.76 100.02
CA ILE A 177 50.45 25.05 101.26
C ILE A 177 51.96 25.07 101.50
N VAL A 178 52.77 24.84 100.44
CA VAL A 178 54.24 24.89 100.54
C VAL A 178 54.75 26.31 100.81
N SER A 179 54.09 27.35 100.29
CA SER A 179 54.42 28.74 100.62
C SER A 179 53.99 29.18 102.02
N ALA A 180 53.03 28.49 102.65
CA ALA A 180 52.58 28.77 104.01
C ALA A 180 53.38 28.02 105.09
N LEU A 181 54.24 27.07 104.69
CA LEU A 181 55.11 26.28 105.57
C LEU A 181 56.58 26.74 105.54
N ARG A 182 56.92 27.79 104.78
CA ARG A 182 58.20 28.49 104.82
C ARG A 182 58.04 29.82 105.54
#